data_AF-A0A952WTX6-F1
#
_entry.id   AF-A0A952WTX6-F1
#
_cell.length_a   1.000
_cell.length_b   1.000
_cell.length_c   1.000
_cell.angle_alpha   90.00
_cell.angle_beta   90.00
_cell.angle_gamma   90.00
#
_symmetry.space_group_name_H-M   'P 1'
#
loop_
_entity.id
_entity.type
_entity.pdbx_description
1 polymer ?
#
loop_
_entity_poly.entity_id
_entity_poly.type
_entity_poly.pdbx_seq_one_letter_code
_entity_poly.pdbx_strand_id
1 'polypeptide(L)' 'MEWSQVLDKVLQDDVLIPVIIAGSVVLIVLFRSVVSMVYSVARERTRREIAAYIAEGSMTPEQGERLMKAGKNENS' A
#
# COMPACT_ATOMS: atom_id res chain seq x y z
N MET A 1 22.45 -23.30 -21.13
CA MET A 1 22.39 -23.26 -19.65
C MET A 1 21.10 -23.97 -19.31
N GLU A 2 21.21 -25.22 -18.90
CA GLU A 2 20.05 -26.06 -18.64
C GLU A 2 19.37 -25.56 -17.36
N TRP A 3 18.07 -25.28 -17.40
CA TRP A 3 17.31 -24.78 -16.24
C TRP A 3 17.42 -25.69 -15.01
N SER A 4 17.67 -26.98 -15.21
CA SER A 4 17.97 -27.96 -14.16
C SER A 4 19.17 -27.56 -13.31
N GLN A 5 20.26 -27.10 -13.92
CA GLN A 5 21.48 -26.72 -13.19
C GLN A 5 21.28 -25.50 -12.29
N VAL A 6 20.36 -24.62 -12.63
CA VAL A 6 20.01 -23.45 -11.82
C VAL A 6 19.14 -23.87 -10.64
N LEU A 7 18.14 -24.73 -10.88
CA LEU A 7 17.28 -25.25 -9.83
C LEU A 7 18.08 -26.06 -8.80
N ASP A 8 19.01 -26.91 -9.26
CA ASP A 8 19.85 -27.73 -8.36
C ASP A 8 20.74 -26.86 -7.46
N LYS A 9 21.25 -25.74 -7.98
CA LYS A 9 22.03 -24.77 -7.19
C LYS A 9 21.18 -23.97 -6.20
N VAL A 10 19.92 -23.68 -6.55
CA VAL A 10 18.99 -22.94 -5.68
C VAL A 10 18.43 -23.84 -4.57
N LEU A 11 18.24 -25.13 -4.85
CA LEU A 11 17.79 -26.13 -3.88
C LEU A 11 18.87 -26.56 -2.87
N GLN A 12 20.10 -26.07 -3.02
CA GLN A 12 21.14 -26.30 -2.03
C GLN A 12 20.84 -25.50 -0.74
N ASP A 13 20.85 -26.16 0.42
CA ASP A 13 20.44 -25.55 1.71
C ASP A 13 21.18 -24.23 2.02
N ASP A 14 22.46 -24.13 1.63
CA ASP A 14 23.30 -22.93 1.80
C ASP A 14 22.79 -21.71 1.00
N VAL A 15 22.07 -21.94 -0.10
CA VAL A 15 21.59 -20.90 -1.03
C VAL A 15 20.08 -20.70 -0.90
N LEU A 16 19.33 -21.75 -0.54
CA LEU A 16 17.88 -21.74 -0.42
C LEU A 16 17.40 -20.69 0.60
N ILE A 17 17.98 -20.67 1.80
CA ILE A 17 17.56 -19.77 2.89
C ILE A 17 17.77 -18.29 2.52
N PRO A 18 18.97 -17.86 2.05
CA PRO A 18 19.17 -16.48 1.59
C PRO A 18 18.22 -16.06 0.46
N VAL A 19 17.94 -16.95 -0.50
CA VAL A 19 17.04 -16.68 -1.62
C VAL A 19 15.60 -16.46 -1.15
N ILE A 20 15.11 -17.28 -0.21
CA ILE A 20 13.77 -17.11 0.37
C ILE A 20 13.67 -15.80 1.15
N ILE A 21 14.68 -15.46 1.97
CA ILE A 21 14.70 -14.20 2.72
C ILE A 21 14.71 -13.01 1.75
N ALA A 22 15.60 -12.99 0.76
CA ALA A 22 15.65 -11.93 -0.23
C ALA A 22 14.32 -11.80 -1.01
N GLY A 23 13.75 -12.92 -1.45
CA GLY A 23 12.47 -12.96 -2.14
C GLY A 23 11.33 -12.42 -1.26
N SER A 24 11.25 -12.84 0.00
CA SER A 24 10.22 -12.37 0.94
C SER A 24 10.32 -10.87 1.22
N VAL A 25 11.52 -10.33 1.39
CA VAL A 25 11.72 -8.88 1.58
C VAL A 25 11.22 -8.10 0.36
N VAL A 26 11.58 -8.53 -0.84
CA VAL A 26 11.11 -7.90 -2.09
C VAL A 26 9.59 -7.94 -2.15
N LEU A 27 8.97 -9.09 -1.88
CA LEU A 27 7.51 -9.20 -1.87
C LEU A 27 6.87 -8.26 -0.84
N ILE A 28 7.38 -8.21 0.39
CA ILE A 28 6.87 -7.32 1.44
C ILE A 28 6.94 -5.86 1.00
N VAL A 29 8.07 -5.43 0.42
CA VAL A 29 8.24 -4.05 -0.06
C VAL A 29 7.23 -3.75 -1.17
N LEU A 30 7.09 -4.64 -2.15
CA LEU A 30 6.12 -4.47 -3.24
C LEU A 30 4.68 -4.36 -2.70
N PHE A 31 4.28 -5.24 -1.79
CA PHE A 31 2.96 -5.18 -1.16
C PHE A 31 2.75 -3.86 -0.41
N ARG A 32 3.72 -3.41 0.38
CA ARG A 32 3.62 -2.12 1.10
C ARG A 32 3.53 -0.93 0.16
N SER A 33 4.27 -0.94 -0.95
CA SER A 33 4.20 0.11 -1.96
C SER A 33 2.81 0.19 -2.61
N VAL A 34 2.23 -0.96 -2.98
CA VAL A 34 0.88 -1.00 -3.57
C VAL A 34 -0.16 -0.50 -2.56
N VAL A 35 -0.11 -0.98 -1.32
CA VAL A 35 -1.03 -0.55 -0.26
C VAL A 35 -0.94 0.97 -0.03
N SER A 36 0.27 1.51 0.09
CA SER A 36 0.49 2.94 0.27
C SER A 36 -0.07 3.78 -0.90
N MET A 37 0.08 3.28 -2.12
CA MET A 37 -0.48 3.92 -3.31
C MET A 37 -2.01 3.95 -3.27
N VAL A 38 -2.65 2.81 -2.95
CA VAL A 38 -4.10 2.72 -2.82
C VAL A 38 -4.63 3.68 -1.76
N TYR A 39 -4.00 3.74 -0.58
CA TYR A 39 -4.38 4.69 0.48
C TYR A 39 -4.25 6.15 0.02
N SER A 40 -3.19 6.49 -0.70
CA SER A 40 -2.96 7.85 -1.21
C SER A 40 -4.06 8.26 -2.19
N VAL A 41 -4.39 7.39 -3.15
CA VAL A 41 -5.45 7.63 -4.13
C VAL A 41 -6.83 7.73 -3.46
N ALA A 42 -7.15 6.81 -2.54
CA ALA A 42 -8.41 6.84 -1.80
C ALA A 42 -8.57 8.16 -1.04
N ARG A 43 -7.52 8.61 -0.35
CA ARG A 43 -7.55 9.87 0.41
C ARG A 43 -7.72 11.09 -0.47
N GLU A 44 -7.10 11.11 -1.65
CA GLU A 44 -7.33 12.18 -2.63
C GLU A 44 -8.76 12.20 -3.16
N ARG A 45 -9.33 11.04 -3.46
CA ARG A 45 -10.73 10.94 -3.90
C ARG A 45 -11.68 11.44 -2.83
N THR A 46 -11.53 10.97 -1.59
CA THR A 46 -12.36 11.45 -0.47
C THR A 46 -12.23 12.97 -0.27
N ARG A 47 -11.04 13.56 -0.41
CA ARG A 47 -10.88 15.02 -0.35
C ARG A 47 -11.64 15.75 -1.48
N ARG A 48 -11.61 15.21 -2.70
CA ARG A 48 -12.35 15.79 -3.84
C ARG A 48 -13.86 15.66 -3.66
N GLU A 49 -14.32 14.53 -3.15
CA GLU A 49 -15.75 14.30 -2.84
C GLU A 49 -16.24 15.25 -1.75
N ILE A 50 -15.49 15.41 -0.64
CA ILE A 50 -15.82 16.38 0.41
C ILE A 50 -15.91 17.80 -0.18
N ALA A 51 -14.98 18.20 -1.05
CA ALA A 51 -15.04 19.50 -1.70
C ALA A 51 -16.28 19.66 -2.60
N ALA A 52 -16.65 18.62 -3.34
CA ALA A 52 -17.86 18.60 -4.16
C ALA A 52 -19.12 18.75 -3.29
N TYR A 53 -19.25 17.98 -2.21
CA TYR A 53 -20.41 18.06 -1.30
C TYR A 53 -20.53 19.43 -0.63
N ILE A 54 -19.40 20.08 -0.30
CA ILE A 54 -19.41 21.46 0.20
C ILE A 54 -19.87 22.44 -0.89
N ALA A 55 -19.36 22.28 -2.12
CA ALA A 55 -19.74 23.15 -3.24
C ALA A 55 -21.22 22.99 -3.65
N GLU A 56 -21.76 21.77 -3.55
CA GLU A 56 -23.17 21.46 -3.75
C GLU A 56 -24.05 21.90 -2.57
N GLY A 57 -23.45 22.23 -1.42
CA GLY A 57 -24.16 22.65 -0.20
C GLY A 57 -24.80 21.52 0.59
N SER A 58 -24.52 20.25 0.24
CA SER A 58 -25.01 19.06 0.94
C SER A 58 -24.20 18.72 2.21
N MET A 59 -23.08 19.41 2.42
CA MET A 59 -22.21 19.31 3.59
C MET A 59 -21.68 20.68 3.99
N THR A 60 -21.61 21.00 5.28
CA THR A 60 -20.98 22.26 5.72
C THR A 60 -19.45 22.12 5.75
N PRO A 61 -18.70 23.22 5.58
CA PRO A 61 -17.24 23.21 5.71
C PRO A 61 -16.73 22.61 7.04
N GLU A 62 -17.42 22.87 8.14
CA GLU A 62 -17.07 22.36 9.47
C GLU A 62 -17.25 20.84 9.55
N GLN A 63 -18.28 20.30 8.90
CA GLN A 63 -18.48 18.85 8.79
C GLN A 63 -17.37 18.21 7.95
N GLY A 64 -17.00 18.82 6.82
CA GLY A 64 -15.89 18.38 5.97
C GLY A 64 -14.55 18.37 6.72
N GLU A 65 -14.27 19.42 7.51
CA GLU A 65 -13.06 19.50 8.33
C GLU A 65 -12.99 18.35 9.35
N ARG A 66 -14.11 18.02 10.00
CA ARG A 66 -14.20 16.90 10.95
C ARG A 66 -13.95 15.56 10.29
N LEU A 67 -14.53 15.31 9.10
CA LEU A 67 -14.31 14.08 8.33
C LEU A 67 -12.83 13.93 7.93
N MET A 68 -12.19 15.01 7.48
CA MET A 68 -10.76 15.00 7.11
C MET A 68 -9.84 14.72 8.31
N LYS A 69 -10.24 15.14 9.52
CA LYS A 69 -9.52 14.86 10.78
C LYS A 69 -9.76 13.44 11.29
N ALA A 70 -10.98 12.91 11.18
CA ALA A 70 -11.33 11.56 11.65
C ALA A 70 -10.46 10.49 10.98
N GLY A 71 -10.27 10.56 9.67
CA GLY A 71 -9.41 9.63 8.93
C GLY A 71 -7.90 9.76 9.21
N LYS A 72 -7.45 10.70 10.06
CA LYS A 72 -6.05 10.84 10.48
C LYS A 72 -5.75 10.07 11.79
N ASN A 73 -6.76 9.77 12.59
CA ASN A 73 -6.58 9.31 13.97
C ASN A 73 -6.68 7.78 14.17
N GLU A 74 -6.99 6.98 13.14
CA GLU A 74 -7.06 5.51 13.26
C GLU A 74 -5.70 4.80 13.26
N ASN A 75 -4.58 5.52 13.12
CA ASN A 75 -3.22 4.97 13.21
C ASN A 75 -2.44 5.56 14.40
N SER A 76 -2.89 5.33 15.62
CA SER A 76 -2.11 5.54 16.87
C SER A 76 -1.96 4.24 17.63
#